data_AF-A0A947TQG1-F1
#
_entry.id   AF-A0A947TQG1-F1
#
_cell.length_a   1.000
_cell.length_b   1.000
_cell.length_c   1.000
_cell.angle_alpha   90.00
_cell.angle_beta   90.00
_cell.angle_gamma   90.00
#
_symmetry.space_group_name_H-M   'P 1'
#
loop_
_entity.id
_entity.type
_entity.pdbx_description
1 polymer ?
#
loop_
_entity_poly.entity_id
_entity_poly.type
_entity_poly.pdbx_seq_one_letter_code
_entity_poly.pdbx_strand_id
1 'polypeptide(L)'
;MFEVLQRMLPLKNGRRTAIKIDTATWQAIDWLAEQSGQTWQQWCASVIDAMPEGENMTASLRSAAMDCILTETVMGSRATIDSIADKHPLLCDSAMMSDAELSEHMRKCHIDGSEDMGGFILHAGQDEFGRACLWIENQLKGWPSVVIPMSAVLRLSQD
;
A
#
# COMPACT_ATOMS: atom_id res chain seq x y z
N MET A 1 -18.81 -25.18 -3.73
CA MET A 1 -20.15 -24.77 -3.25
C MET A 1 -19.90 -23.71 -2.20
N PHE A 2 -20.29 -22.46 -2.44
CA PHE A 2 -20.07 -21.37 -1.46
C PHE A 2 -21.13 -21.48 -0.37
N GLU A 3 -20.71 -21.72 0.86
CA GLU A 3 -21.61 -21.73 2.01
C GLU A 3 -22.02 -20.29 2.33
N VAL A 4 -23.33 -20.03 2.38
CA VAL A 4 -23.89 -18.70 2.67
C VAL A 4 -24.39 -18.69 4.10
N LEU A 5 -23.84 -17.80 4.92
CA LEU A 5 -24.24 -17.60 6.30
C LEU A 5 -25.10 -16.34 6.42
N GLN A 6 -26.13 -16.44 7.25
CA GLN A 6 -27.00 -15.33 7.58
C GLN A 6 -26.66 -14.82 8.99
N ARG A 7 -26.35 -13.52 9.11
CA ARG A 7 -26.19 -12.85 10.41
C ARG A 7 -27.17 -11.67 10.52
N MET A 8 -27.63 -11.39 11.73
CA MET A 8 -28.59 -10.30 12.00
C MET A 8 -27.84 -9.01 12.33
N LEU A 9 -28.01 -7.99 11.49
CA LEU A 9 -27.39 -6.69 11.70
C LEU A 9 -28.41 -5.69 12.30
N PRO A 10 -28.15 -5.13 13.49
CA PRO A 10 -28.92 -4.00 13.99
C PRO A 10 -28.54 -2.72 13.24
N LEU A 11 -29.52 -2.07 12.65
CA LEU A 11 -29.38 -0.76 11.99
C LEU A 11 -29.66 0.36 13.00
N LYS A 12 -29.12 1.57 12.75
CA LYS A 12 -29.32 2.75 13.62
C LYS A 12 -30.79 3.16 13.80
N ASN A 13 -31.65 2.84 12.83
CA ASN A 13 -33.10 3.06 12.91
C ASN A 13 -33.83 2.08 13.85
N GLY A 14 -33.10 1.26 14.61
CA GLY A 14 -33.64 0.27 15.53
C GLY A 14 -34.16 -1.01 14.85
N ARG A 15 -34.14 -1.08 13.52
CA ARG A 15 -34.53 -2.28 12.77
C ARG A 15 -33.39 -3.29 12.73
N ARG A 16 -33.73 -4.57 12.66
CA ARG A 16 -32.79 -5.66 12.48
C ARG A 16 -32.97 -6.26 11.09
N THR A 17 -31.91 -6.29 10.30
CA THR A 17 -31.93 -6.83 8.94
C THR A 17 -31.09 -8.09 8.89
N ALA A 18 -31.63 -9.13 8.24
CA ALA A 18 -30.89 -10.35 7.96
C ALA A 18 -30.00 -10.14 6.73
N ILE A 19 -28.68 -10.25 6.92
CA ILE A 19 -27.69 -10.13 5.84
C ILE A 19 -27.18 -11.52 5.49
N LYS A 20 -27.26 -11.90 4.21
CA LYS A 20 -26.84 -13.21 3.69
C LYS A 20 -25.61 -13.06 2.82
N ILE A 21 -24.47 -13.51 3.33
CA ILE A 21 -23.17 -13.39 2.68
C ILE A 21 -22.43 -14.73 2.80
N ASP A 22 -21.54 -15.04 1.86
CA ASP A 22 -20.69 -16.23 1.92
C ASP A 22 -19.75 -16.24 3.14
N THR A 23 -19.37 -17.43 3.60
CA THR A 23 -18.53 -17.62 4.79
C THR A 23 -17.19 -16.88 4.69
N ALA A 24 -16.56 -16.87 3.51
CA ALA A 24 -15.26 -16.23 3.32
C ALA A 24 -15.34 -14.71 3.52
N THR A 25 -16.37 -14.08 2.97
CA THR A 25 -16.60 -12.64 3.17
C THR A 25 -16.96 -12.32 4.63
N TRP A 26 -17.67 -13.20 5.34
CA TRP A 26 -17.89 -13.00 6.79
C TRP A 26 -16.59 -13.05 7.60
N GLN A 27 -15.71 -14.00 7.29
CA GLN A 27 -14.39 -14.09 7.93
C GLN A 27 -13.55 -12.83 7.66
N ALA A 28 -13.60 -12.31 6.44
CA ALA A 28 -12.94 -11.05 6.10
C ALA A 28 -13.49 -9.87 6.91
N ILE A 29 -14.81 -9.77 7.06
CA ILE A 29 -15.45 -8.72 7.87
C ILE A 29 -15.03 -8.85 9.35
N ASP A 30 -15.02 -10.07 9.89
CA ASP A 30 -14.60 -10.32 11.27
C ASP A 30 -13.14 -9.86 11.48
N TRP A 31 -12.24 -10.19 10.55
CA TRP A 31 -10.84 -9.76 10.58
C TRP A 31 -10.67 -8.24 10.47
N LEU A 32 -11.38 -7.58 9.55
CA LEU A 32 -11.32 -6.12 9.39
C LEU A 32 -11.87 -5.36 10.60
N ALA A 33 -12.91 -5.91 11.23
CA ALA A 33 -13.47 -5.34 12.46
C ALA A 33 -12.46 -5.44 13.61
N GLU A 34 -11.81 -6.59 13.78
CA GLU A 34 -10.74 -6.77 14.77
C GLU A 34 -9.58 -5.79 14.55
N GLN A 35 -9.13 -5.62 13.30
CA GLN A 35 -8.03 -4.70 12.95
C GLN A 35 -8.37 -3.25 13.28
N SER A 36 -9.63 -2.85 13.11
CA SER A 36 -10.11 -1.50 13.41
C SER A 36 -10.53 -1.28 14.88
N GLY A 37 -10.40 -2.30 15.73
CA GLY A 37 -10.79 -2.24 17.15
C GLY A 37 -12.30 -2.10 17.36
N GLN A 38 -13.10 -2.53 16.40
CA GLN A 38 -14.57 -2.42 16.41
C GLN A 38 -15.21 -3.82 16.38
N THR A 39 -16.48 -3.91 16.75
CA THR A 39 -17.24 -5.16 16.52
C THR A 39 -17.68 -5.25 15.06
N TRP A 40 -17.87 -6.45 14.54
CA TRP A 40 -18.35 -6.64 13.15
C TRP A 40 -19.67 -5.91 12.88
N GLN A 41 -20.55 -5.77 13.88
CA GLN A 41 -21.79 -5.00 13.74
C GLN A 41 -21.53 -3.50 13.54
N GLN A 42 -20.57 -2.94 14.29
CA GLN A 42 -20.19 -1.53 14.19
C GLN A 42 -19.57 -1.26 12.82
N TRP A 43 -18.69 -2.14 12.37
CA TRP A 43 -18.05 -2.05 11.06
C TRP A 43 -19.08 -2.12 9.92
N CYS A 44 -20.00 -3.10 9.96
CA CYS A 44 -21.06 -3.20 8.96
C CYS A 44 -22.00 -1.99 8.99
N ALA A 45 -22.31 -1.45 10.17
CA ALA A 45 -23.13 -0.26 10.32
C ALA A 45 -22.44 0.97 9.71
N SER A 46 -21.13 1.15 9.94
CA SER A 46 -20.38 2.28 9.34
C SER A 46 -20.33 2.21 7.82
N VAL A 47 -20.21 1.00 7.25
CA VAL A 47 -20.27 0.81 5.79
C VAL A 47 -21.64 1.19 5.26
N ILE A 48 -22.72 0.72 5.91
CA ILE A 48 -24.10 1.02 5.46
C ILE A 48 -24.45 2.50 5.62
N ASP A 49 -23.98 3.15 6.67
CA ASP A 49 -24.22 4.59 6.89
C ASP A 49 -23.53 5.47 5.83
N ALA A 50 -22.44 5.00 5.24
CA ALA A 50 -21.71 5.70 4.19
C ALA A 50 -22.35 5.50 2.79
N MET A 51 -23.36 4.63 2.67
CA MET A 51 -23.97 4.29 1.39
C MET A 51 -25.13 5.23 1.02
N PRO A 52 -25.35 5.49 -0.29
CA PRO A 52 -26.56 6.12 -0.78
C PRO A 52 -27.84 5.35 -0.42
N GLU A 53 -28.90 6.07 -0.08
CA GLU A 53 -30.18 5.48 0.30
C GLU A 53 -30.79 4.68 -0.88
N GLY A 54 -31.10 3.40 -0.66
CA GLY A 54 -31.66 2.50 -1.68
C GLY A 54 -30.66 1.51 -2.30
N GLU A 55 -29.38 1.58 -1.96
CA GLU A 55 -28.40 0.58 -2.41
C GLU A 55 -28.56 -0.79 -1.71
N ASN A 56 -28.12 -1.84 -2.39
CA ASN A 56 -28.15 -3.19 -1.88
C ASN A 56 -27.07 -3.39 -0.80
N MET A 57 -27.49 -3.34 0.47
CA MET A 57 -26.63 -3.54 1.66
C MET A 57 -25.70 -4.75 1.55
N THR A 58 -26.17 -5.87 1.00
CA THR A 58 -25.36 -7.10 0.91
C THR A 58 -24.26 -6.97 -0.14
N ALA A 59 -24.57 -6.34 -1.27
CA ALA A 59 -23.58 -6.10 -2.33
C ALA A 59 -22.50 -5.13 -1.86
N SER A 60 -22.89 -4.07 -1.17
CA SER A 60 -21.96 -3.04 -0.73
C SER A 60 -21.09 -3.48 0.45
N LEU A 61 -21.61 -4.30 1.38
CA LEU A 61 -20.77 -4.94 2.39
C LEU A 61 -19.70 -5.84 1.76
N ARG A 62 -20.06 -6.59 0.71
CA ARG A 62 -19.09 -7.42 -0.02
C ARG A 62 -18.04 -6.56 -0.73
N SER A 63 -18.46 -5.49 -1.42
CA SER A 63 -17.54 -4.56 -2.09
C SER A 63 -16.57 -3.94 -1.09
N ALA A 64 -17.09 -3.36 -0.01
CA ALA A 64 -16.28 -2.72 1.02
C ALA A 64 -15.27 -3.69 1.65
N ALA A 65 -15.69 -4.93 1.94
CA ALA A 65 -14.78 -5.94 2.48
C ALA A 65 -13.64 -6.27 1.49
N MET A 66 -13.95 -6.41 0.20
CA MET A 66 -12.95 -6.67 -0.83
C MET A 66 -11.99 -5.48 -1.03
N ASP A 67 -12.53 -4.26 -1.09
CA ASP A 67 -11.75 -3.03 -1.25
C ASP A 67 -10.79 -2.83 -0.07
N CYS A 68 -11.25 -3.10 1.16
CA CYS A 68 -10.40 -3.07 2.35
C CYS A 68 -9.32 -4.15 2.31
N ILE A 69 -9.64 -5.40 1.98
CA ILE A 69 -8.62 -6.47 1.87
C ILE A 69 -7.55 -6.11 0.83
N LEU A 70 -7.96 -5.59 -0.34
CA LEU A 70 -7.02 -5.18 -1.38
C LEU A 70 -6.12 -4.05 -0.89
N THR A 71 -6.71 -3.05 -0.23
CA THR A 71 -5.96 -1.93 0.33
C THR A 71 -4.97 -2.40 1.40
N GLU A 72 -5.40 -3.24 2.33
CA GLU A 72 -4.54 -3.80 3.39
C GLU A 72 -3.46 -4.72 2.84
N THR A 73 -3.75 -5.52 1.80
CA THR A 73 -2.73 -6.38 1.18
C THR A 73 -1.69 -5.54 0.44
N VAL A 74 -2.11 -4.49 -0.26
CA VAL A 74 -1.21 -3.59 -0.99
C VAL A 74 -0.41 -2.70 -0.04
N MET A 75 -1.04 -2.15 1.01
CA MET A 75 -0.39 -1.25 1.98
C MET A 75 0.42 -2.02 3.02
N GLY A 76 -0.04 -3.19 3.47
CA GLY A 76 0.73 -4.09 4.34
C GLY A 76 2.03 -4.54 3.67
N SER A 77 2.01 -4.78 2.36
CA SER A 77 3.22 -5.07 1.58
C SER A 77 4.22 -3.90 1.60
N ARG A 78 3.73 -2.65 1.59
CA ARG A 78 4.57 -1.44 1.68
C ARG A 78 5.23 -1.28 3.05
N ALA A 79 4.50 -1.53 4.14
CA ALA A 79 5.07 -1.48 5.49
C ALA A 79 6.22 -2.49 5.70
N THR A 80 6.15 -3.67 5.05
CA THR A 80 7.27 -4.61 5.04
C THR A 80 8.49 -4.07 4.30
N ILE A 81 8.29 -3.35 3.19
CA ILE A 81 9.39 -2.76 2.41
C ILE A 81 10.11 -1.69 3.22
N ASP A 82 9.39 -0.83 3.93
CA ASP A 82 9.99 0.19 4.81
C ASP A 82 10.81 -0.47 5.94
N SER A 83 10.30 -1.56 6.54
CA SER A 83 11.02 -2.29 7.59
C SER A 83 12.26 -3.04 7.11
N ILE A 84 12.28 -3.45 5.83
CA ILE A 84 13.44 -4.06 5.18
C ILE A 84 14.45 -2.97 4.81
N ALA A 85 13.97 -1.83 4.30
CA ALA A 85 14.82 -0.69 3.95
C ALA A 85 15.60 -0.18 5.16
N ASP A 86 14.94 -0.01 6.31
CA ASP A 86 15.54 0.48 7.56
C ASP A 86 16.66 -0.40 8.14
N LYS A 87 16.68 -1.70 7.79
CA LYS A 87 17.66 -2.67 8.32
C LYS A 87 18.69 -3.11 7.29
N HIS A 88 18.47 -2.80 6.01
CA HIS A 88 19.31 -3.30 4.95
C HIS A 88 20.46 -2.32 4.66
N PRO A 89 21.74 -2.74 4.73
CA PRO A 89 22.89 -1.85 4.56
C PRO A 89 22.93 -1.05 3.26
N LEU A 90 22.28 -1.54 2.19
CA LEU A 90 22.15 -0.81 0.92
C LEU A 90 20.94 0.14 0.85
N LEU A 91 19.92 -0.05 1.70
CA LEU A 91 18.63 0.66 1.61
C LEU A 91 18.34 1.57 2.82
N CYS A 92 19.19 1.56 3.85
CA CYS A 92 19.04 2.30 5.10
C CYS A 92 18.83 3.82 4.95
N ASP A 93 19.18 4.39 3.79
CA ASP A 93 19.01 5.81 3.50
C ASP A 93 18.29 6.01 2.16
N SER A 94 17.60 4.97 1.67
CA SER A 94 16.90 5.03 0.40
C SER A 94 15.59 5.79 0.54
N ALA A 95 15.26 6.59 -0.48
CA ALA A 95 14.02 7.35 -0.52
C ALA A 95 13.20 6.96 -1.75
N MET A 96 11.90 6.75 -1.54
CA MET A 96 10.94 6.61 -2.64
C MET A 96 10.49 8.01 -3.09
N MET A 97 10.49 8.24 -4.40
CA MET A 97 10.10 9.52 -4.99
C MET A 97 9.10 9.28 -6.12
N SER A 98 8.14 10.19 -6.26
CA SER A 98 7.29 10.23 -7.45
C SER A 98 8.10 10.67 -8.67
N ASP A 99 7.59 10.40 -9.87
CA ASP A 99 8.26 10.76 -11.14
C ASP A 99 8.56 12.27 -11.24
N ALA A 100 7.65 13.10 -10.70
CA ALA A 100 7.80 14.55 -10.68
C ALA A 100 8.93 15.00 -9.74
N GLU A 101 8.98 14.41 -8.54
CA GLU A 101 10.02 14.69 -7.54
C GLU A 101 11.39 14.19 -8.03
N LEU A 102 11.45 13.00 -8.63
CA LEU A 102 12.66 12.46 -9.23
C LEU A 102 13.17 13.39 -10.34
N SER A 103 12.29 13.82 -11.24
CA SER A 103 12.64 14.71 -12.35
C SER A 103 13.17 16.05 -11.86
N GLU A 104 12.63 16.60 -10.76
CA GLU A 104 13.15 17.83 -10.17
C GLU A 104 14.50 17.61 -9.50
N HIS A 105 14.63 16.51 -8.75
CA HIS A 105 15.86 16.17 -8.03
C HIS A 105 17.02 15.91 -9.00
N MET A 106 16.79 15.14 -10.07
CA MET A 106 17.78 14.82 -11.10
C MET A 106 18.33 16.06 -11.82
N ARG A 107 17.57 17.16 -11.90
CA ARG A 107 18.09 18.45 -12.45
C ARG A 107 19.16 19.10 -11.59
N LYS A 108 19.16 18.80 -10.29
CA LYS A 108 20.13 19.34 -9.31
C LYS A 108 21.34 18.43 -9.13
N CYS A 109 21.27 17.21 -9.67
CA CYS A 109 22.29 16.18 -9.52
C CYS A 109 23.20 16.11 -10.76
N HIS A 110 24.41 15.57 -10.57
CA HIS A 110 25.33 15.25 -11.65
C HIS A 110 25.20 13.76 -12.01
N ILE A 111 24.86 13.43 -13.25
CA ILE A 111 24.68 12.04 -13.69
C ILE A 111 25.90 11.61 -14.49
N ASP A 112 26.63 10.60 -13.98
CA ASP A 112 27.83 10.06 -14.61
C ASP A 112 27.50 8.99 -15.66
N GLY A 113 26.38 8.27 -15.48
CA GLY A 113 25.95 7.22 -16.41
C GLY A 113 24.48 6.83 -16.25
N SER A 114 23.89 6.29 -17.30
CA SER A 114 22.52 5.79 -17.29
C SER A 114 22.40 4.53 -18.13
N GLU A 115 21.67 3.53 -17.64
CA GLU A 115 21.46 2.26 -18.32
C GLU A 115 19.99 1.84 -18.27
N ASP A 116 19.44 1.45 -19.42
CA ASP A 116 18.05 1.00 -19.55
C ASP A 116 17.99 -0.53 -19.40
N MET A 117 17.23 -1.00 -18.40
CA MET A 117 17.03 -2.41 -18.09
C MET A 117 15.69 -2.96 -18.61
N GLY A 118 14.97 -2.22 -19.45
CA GLY A 118 13.71 -2.64 -20.08
C GLY A 118 12.46 -2.57 -19.19
N GLY A 119 12.61 -2.08 -17.96
CA GLY A 119 11.51 -1.87 -17.00
C GLY A 119 11.79 -0.78 -15.97
N PHE A 120 13.07 -0.48 -15.75
CA PHE A 120 13.54 0.68 -15.02
C PHE A 120 14.82 1.19 -15.67
N ILE A 121 15.12 2.47 -15.48
CA ILE A 121 16.39 3.07 -15.88
C ILE A 121 17.22 3.27 -14.63
N LEU A 122 18.46 2.82 -14.67
CA LEU A 122 19.43 3.01 -13.62
C LEU A 122 20.29 4.23 -13.94
N HIS A 123 20.31 5.23 -13.06
CA HIS A 123 21.22 6.36 -13.15
C HIS A 123 22.23 6.28 -12.01
N ALA A 124 23.50 6.53 -12.31
CA ALA A 124 24.55 6.64 -11.32
C ALA A 124 25.22 8.01 -11.43
N GLY A 125 25.60 8.59 -10.29
CA GLY A 125 26.15 9.93 -10.27
C GLY A 125 26.29 10.50 -8.87
N GLN A 126 26.27 11.81 -8.74
CA GLN A 126 26.41 12.55 -7.49
C GLN A 126 25.21 13.47 -7.24
N ASP A 127 24.73 13.53 -6.00
CA ASP A 127 23.69 14.46 -5.59
C ASP A 127 24.18 15.93 -5.55
N GLU A 128 23.29 16.86 -5.23
CA GLU A 128 23.61 18.30 -5.11
C GLU A 128 24.65 18.61 -4.01
N PHE A 129 24.93 17.64 -3.13
CA PHE A 129 25.89 17.72 -2.05
C PHE A 129 27.20 16.97 -2.35
N GLY A 130 27.37 16.44 -3.58
CA GLY A 130 28.55 15.70 -4.01
C GLY A 130 28.63 14.26 -3.48
N ARG A 131 27.52 13.69 -2.99
CA ARG A 131 27.45 12.30 -2.53
C ARG A 131 27.12 11.40 -3.70
N ALA A 132 27.87 10.31 -3.85
CA ALA A 132 27.54 9.30 -4.84
C ALA A 132 26.15 8.70 -4.56
N CYS A 133 25.31 8.61 -5.59
CA CYS A 133 23.93 8.15 -5.52
C CYS A 133 23.60 7.28 -6.73
N LEU A 134 22.66 6.37 -6.50
CA LEU A 134 22.06 5.51 -7.51
C LEU A 134 20.56 5.82 -7.56
N TRP A 135 20.04 6.18 -8.73
CA TRP A 135 18.62 6.41 -8.95
C TRP A 135 18.05 5.29 -9.81
N ILE A 136 16.94 4.72 -9.39
CA ILE A 136 16.19 3.70 -10.10
C ILE A 136 14.89 4.37 -10.55
N GLU A 137 14.86 4.81 -11.80
CA GLU A 137 13.67 5.39 -12.43
C GLU A 137 12.76 4.26 -12.90
N ASN A 138 11.56 4.16 -12.32
CA ASN A 138 10.59 3.15 -12.71
C ASN A 138 9.83 3.61 -13.97
N GLN A 139 9.84 2.82 -15.04
CA GLN A 139 9.11 3.14 -16.29
C GLN A 139 7.62 2.72 -16.22
N LEU A 140 7.17 2.14 -15.11
CA LEU A 140 5.77 1.75 -14.90
C LEU A 140 4.96 2.91 -14.32
N LYS A 141 3.93 3.34 -15.07
CA LYS A 141 3.06 4.46 -14.69
C LYS A 141 2.44 4.27 -13.30
N GLY A 142 2.71 5.23 -12.40
CA GLY A 142 2.13 5.26 -11.05
C GLY A 142 2.92 4.49 -9.99
N TRP A 143 4.08 3.94 -10.35
CA TRP A 143 5.00 3.33 -9.39
C TRP A 143 6.14 4.28 -9.02
N PRO A 144 6.47 4.40 -7.73
CA PRO A 144 7.55 5.27 -7.29
C PRO A 144 8.91 4.80 -7.81
N SER A 145 9.76 5.78 -8.07
CA SER A 145 11.19 5.60 -8.33
C SER A 145 11.96 5.61 -7.00
N VAL A 146 13.16 5.04 -6.98
CA VAL A 146 13.94 4.86 -5.75
C VAL A 146 15.30 5.52 -5.87
N VAL A 147 15.72 6.23 -4.83
CA VAL A 147 17.07 6.82 -4.72
C VAL A 147 17.83 6.12 -3.61
N ILE A 148 19.07 5.74 -3.89
CA ILE A 148 19.96 5.05 -2.96
C ILE A 148 21.26 5.84 -2.84
N PRO A 149 21.51 6.55 -1.74
CA PRO A 149 22.79 7.21 -1.51
C PRO A 149 23.88 6.18 -1.19
N MET A 150 25.00 6.24 -1.90
CA MET A 150 26.11 5.29 -1.85
C MET A 150 27.01 5.46 -0.62
N SER A 151 26.74 6.46 0.24
CA SER A 151 27.31 6.53 1.59
C SER A 151 26.99 5.27 2.43
N ALA A 152 25.90 4.58 2.09
CA ALA A 152 25.51 3.32 2.69
C ALA A 152 26.32 2.12 2.15
N VAL A 153 26.77 2.17 0.88
CA VAL A 153 27.47 1.07 0.19
C VAL A 153 28.95 0.98 0.56
N LEU A 154 29.61 2.11 0.83
CA LEU A 154 31.03 2.13 1.25
C LEU A 154 31.29 1.52 2.64
N ARG A 155 30.25 1.28 3.45
CA ARG A 155 30.38 0.55 4.72
C ARG A 155 30.49 -0.97 4.55
N LEU A 156 30.10 -1.52 3.39
CA LEU A 156 30.15 -2.97 3.12
C LEU A 156 31.47 -3.43 2.53
N SER A 157 32.37 -2.51 2.14
CA SER A 157 33.68 -2.85 1.58
C SER A 157 34.82 -2.79 2.62
N GLN A 158 34.50 -2.71 3.91
CA GLN A 158 35.49 -2.66 5.00
C GLN A 158 35.45 -3.87 5.96
N ASP A 159 34.59 -4.87 5.70
CA ASP A 159 34.59 -6.17 6.40
C ASP A 159 35.14 -7.30 5.52
#